data_AF-A0A059B0J1-F1
#
_entry.id   AF-A0A059B0J1-F1
#
_cell.length_a   1.000
_cell.length_b   1.000
_cell.length_c   1.000
_cell.angle_alpha   90.00
_cell.angle_beta   90.00
_cell.angle_gamma   90.00
#
_symmetry.space_group_name_H-M   'P 1'
#
loop_
_entity.id
_entity.type
_entity.pdbx_description
1 polymer ?
#
loop_
_entity_poly.entity_id
_entity_poly.type
_entity_poly.pdbx_seq_one_letter_code
_entity_poly.pdbx_strand_id
1 'polypeptide(L)'
;YLTATGAIILLFIIWGSFFFGGLSITTSAARVVYALSRDKDIPFSSIWRKVHPKHKVPSNAVWLCAAICVLLGIPILKVNVVFTAITSICTMGWVGGYAVPIFARMVMEEKNFKPGPFYLGKASRPICLIAFLWICYTCSVFLLPTLYPITWDTFNYAPVALGVGLGMIMLWWVFDARRWFKGPVRDIDAQNGKV
;
A
#
# COMPACT_ATOMS: atom_id res chain seq x y z
N TYR A 1 32.97 7.83 27.77
CA TYR A 1 33.45 8.19 26.42
C TYR A 1 33.28 7.05 25.40
N LEU A 2 33.74 5.82 25.66
CA LEU A 2 33.52 4.67 24.74
C LEU A 2 32.05 4.41 24.38
N THR A 3 31.14 4.51 25.35
CA THR A 3 29.69 4.28 25.14
C THR A 3 29.04 5.33 24.23
N ALA A 4 29.53 6.58 24.25
CA ALA A 4 28.99 7.67 23.45
C ALA A 4 29.40 7.55 21.98
N THR A 5 30.65 7.19 21.71
CA THR A 5 31.13 6.94 20.34
C THR A 5 30.42 5.73 19.72
N GLY A 6 30.20 4.66 20.50
CA GLY A 6 29.42 3.51 20.06
C GLY A 6 27.97 3.86 19.71
N ALA A 7 27.31 4.66 20.55
CA ALA A 7 25.95 5.14 20.27
C ALA A 7 25.87 5.98 18.98
N ILE A 8 26.83 6.88 18.75
CA ILE A 8 26.88 7.69 17.53
C ILE A 8 27.03 6.81 16.28
N ILE A 9 27.92 5.80 16.31
CA ILE A 9 28.12 4.88 15.19
C ILE A 9 26.83 4.10 14.88
N LEU A 10 26.16 3.59 15.92
CA LEU A 10 24.89 2.87 15.76
C LEU A 10 23.79 3.77 15.18
N LEU A 11 23.72 5.03 15.60
CA LEU A 11 22.77 6.00 15.05
C LEU A 11 23.03 6.28 13.55
N PHE A 12 24.29 6.36 13.13
CA PHE A 12 24.62 6.50 11.70
C PHE A 12 24.21 5.28 10.88
N ILE A 13 24.37 4.07 11.42
CA ILE A 13 23.93 2.83 10.75
C ILE A 13 22.41 2.81 10.61
N ILE A 14 21.69 3.15 11.68
CA ILE A 14 20.22 3.23 11.68
C ILE A 14 19.76 4.26 10.65
N TRP A 15 20.36 5.46 10.67
CA TRP A 15 20.04 6.52 9.72
C TRP A 15 20.26 6.09 8.27
N GLY A 16 21.40 5.44 7.98
CA GLY A 16 21.68 4.90 6.65
C GLY A 16 20.63 3.86 6.22
N SER A 17 20.27 2.94 7.11
CA SER A 17 19.25 1.92 6.84
C SER A 17 17.89 2.53 6.48
N PHE A 18 17.41 3.50 7.27
CA PHE A 18 16.16 4.20 6.99
C PHE A 18 16.21 5.02 5.70
N PHE A 19 17.34 5.67 5.40
CA PHE A 19 17.52 6.45 4.18
C PHE A 19 17.42 5.57 2.93
N PHE A 20 18.19 4.48 2.85
CA PHE A 20 18.14 3.57 1.71
C PHE A 20 16.81 2.82 1.60
N GLY A 21 16.21 2.44 2.73
CA GLY A 21 14.86 1.86 2.78
C GLY A 21 13.80 2.80 2.21
N GLY A 22 13.82 4.07 2.62
CA GLY A 22 12.91 5.10 2.13
C GLY A 22 13.03 5.35 0.62
N LEU A 23 14.25 5.38 0.09
CA LEU A 23 14.50 5.52 -1.35
C LEU A 23 13.92 4.33 -2.14
N SER A 24 14.10 3.10 -1.64
CA SER A 24 13.60 1.88 -2.28
C SER A 24 12.06 1.86 -2.33
N ILE A 25 11.41 2.20 -1.21
CA ILE A 25 9.95 2.24 -1.12
C ILE A 25 9.38 3.34 -2.02
N THR A 26 9.97 4.53 -2.00
CA THR A 26 9.52 5.66 -2.84
C THR A 26 9.62 5.31 -4.33
N THR A 27 10.70 4.65 -4.74
CA THR A 27 10.88 4.19 -6.12
C THR A 27 9.82 3.17 -6.51
N SER A 28 9.50 2.23 -5.62
CA SER A 28 8.48 1.21 -5.85
C SER A 28 7.07 1.83 -5.94
N ALA A 29 6.75 2.76 -5.05
CA ALA A 29 5.47 3.49 -5.06
C ALA A 29 5.28 4.28 -6.36
N ALA A 30 6.31 4.98 -6.83
CA ALA A 30 6.25 5.73 -8.09
C ALA A 30 5.98 4.84 -9.31
N ARG A 31 6.47 3.59 -9.32
CA ARG A 31 6.17 2.61 -10.39
C ARG A 31 4.70 2.19 -10.38
N VAL A 32 4.11 2.01 -9.19
CA VAL A 32 2.67 1.71 -9.05
C VAL A 32 1.83 2.88 -9.54
N VAL A 33 2.14 4.11 -9.12
CA VAL A 33 1.45 5.32 -9.59
C VAL A 33 1.56 5.46 -11.10
N TYR A 34 2.74 5.20 -11.69
CA TYR A 34 2.92 5.21 -13.14
C TYR A 34 2.07 4.14 -13.84
N ALA A 35 2.00 2.91 -13.31
CA ALA A 35 1.18 1.85 -13.87
C ALA A 35 -0.32 2.21 -13.85
N LEU A 36 -0.82 2.75 -12.73
CA LEU A 36 -2.20 3.24 -12.63
C LEU A 36 -2.46 4.42 -13.59
N SER A 37 -1.47 5.31 -13.76
CA SER A 37 -1.56 6.42 -14.71
C SER A 37 -1.60 5.95 -16.17
N ARG A 38 -0.89 4.86 -16.49
CA ARG A 38 -0.91 4.24 -17.82
C ARG A 38 -2.32 3.75 -18.16
N ASP A 39 -2.98 3.16 -17.18
CA ASP A 39 -4.32 2.57 -17.31
C ASP A 39 -5.43 3.64 -17.17
N LYS A 40 -5.06 4.92 -17.00
CA LYS A 40 -5.93 6.08 -16.78
C LYS A 40 -6.76 6.01 -15.49
N ASP A 41 -6.29 5.24 -14.52
CA ASP A 41 -6.99 4.97 -13.27
C ASP A 41 -6.84 6.05 -12.18
N ILE A 42 -6.13 7.14 -12.47
CA ILE A 42 -5.94 8.24 -11.51
C ILE A 42 -6.24 9.61 -12.12
N PRO A 43 -6.75 10.57 -11.33
CA PRO A 43 -6.98 11.94 -11.79
C PRO A 43 -5.66 12.57 -12.26
N PHE A 44 -5.72 13.31 -13.36
CA PHE A 44 -4.54 13.88 -14.05
C PHE A 44 -3.51 12.83 -14.52
N SER A 45 -3.95 11.61 -14.86
CA SER A 45 -3.10 10.52 -15.39
C SER A 45 -2.12 10.95 -16.50
N SER A 46 -2.46 11.94 -17.32
CA SER A 46 -1.56 12.52 -18.34
C SER A 46 -0.27 13.12 -17.78
N ILE A 47 -0.33 13.74 -16.59
CA ILE A 47 0.82 14.40 -15.95
C ILE A 47 1.73 13.35 -15.29
N TRP A 48 1.12 12.37 -14.62
CA TRP A 48 1.82 11.34 -13.84
C TRP A 48 2.44 10.24 -14.70
N ARG A 49 1.87 9.98 -15.89
CA ARG A 49 2.41 9.04 -16.88
C ARG A 49 3.69 9.56 -17.56
N LYS A 50 4.06 10.83 -17.41
CA LYS A 50 5.21 11.39 -18.12
C LYS A 50 6.52 10.85 -17.55
N VAL A 51 7.27 10.11 -18.37
CA VAL A 51 8.60 9.56 -18.04
C VAL A 51 9.69 10.51 -18.52
N HIS A 52 10.71 10.73 -17.70
CA HIS A 52 11.84 11.57 -18.08
C HIS A 52 12.65 10.91 -19.22
N PRO A 53 12.92 11.59 -20.34
CA PRO A 53 13.54 10.99 -21.54
C PRO A 53 14.96 10.45 -21.29
N LYS A 54 15.74 11.11 -20.42
CA LYS A 54 17.13 10.73 -20.12
C LYS A 54 17.27 9.64 -19.04
N HIS A 55 16.40 9.67 -18.04
CA HIS A 55 16.53 8.83 -16.84
C HIS A 55 15.54 7.65 -16.84
N LYS A 56 14.58 7.63 -17.79
CA LYS A 56 13.55 6.60 -17.93
C LYS A 56 12.77 6.33 -16.62
N VAL A 57 12.70 7.34 -15.74
CA VAL A 57 11.95 7.30 -14.49
C VAL A 57 10.77 8.27 -14.52
N PRO A 58 9.63 7.93 -13.89
CA PRO A 58 8.48 8.83 -13.79
C PRO A 58 8.72 9.87 -12.67
N SER A 59 9.54 10.89 -12.96
CA SER A 59 9.93 11.91 -11.97
C SER A 59 8.74 12.62 -11.32
N ASN A 60 7.66 12.87 -12.08
CA ASN A 60 6.44 13.50 -11.56
C ASN A 60 5.74 12.62 -10.50
N ALA A 61 5.70 11.31 -10.71
CA ALA A 61 5.12 10.36 -9.76
C ALA A 61 5.96 10.28 -8.47
N VAL A 62 7.30 10.35 -8.59
CA VAL A 62 8.21 10.40 -7.43
C VAL A 62 7.95 11.64 -6.58
N TRP A 63 7.82 12.82 -7.20
CA TRP A 63 7.52 14.06 -6.48
C TRP A 63 6.15 14.05 -5.82
N LEU A 64 5.14 13.44 -6.45
CA LEU A 64 3.83 13.24 -5.83
C LEU A 64 3.93 12.37 -4.57
N CYS A 65 4.61 11.23 -4.65
CA CYS A 65 4.82 10.36 -3.49
C CYS A 65 5.58 11.11 -2.39
N ALA A 66 6.65 11.84 -2.73
CA ALA A 66 7.43 12.63 -1.78
C ALA A 66 6.58 13.72 -1.09
N ALA A 67 5.77 14.46 -1.86
CA ALA A 67 4.90 15.51 -1.32
C ALA A 67 3.87 14.95 -0.34
N ILE A 68 3.24 13.81 -0.65
CA ILE A 68 2.30 13.12 0.24
C ILE A 68 3.01 12.66 1.52
N CYS A 69 4.20 12.07 1.41
CA CYS A 69 4.99 11.65 2.57
C CYS A 69 5.36 12.84 3.48
N VAL A 70 5.75 13.98 2.91
CA VAL A 70 6.06 15.20 3.69
C VAL A 70 4.81 15.71 4.40
N LEU A 71 3.68 15.75 3.70
CA LEU A 71 2.40 16.21 4.26
C LEU A 71 1.96 15.34 5.45
N LEU A 72 2.09 14.01 5.32
CA LEU A 72 1.81 13.07 6.41
C LEU A 72 2.87 13.09 7.52
N GLY A 73 4.11 13.49 7.20
CA GLY A 73 5.23 13.57 8.14
C GLY A 73 5.19 14.79 9.07
N ILE A 74 4.65 15.92 8.63
CA ILE A 74 4.59 17.16 9.43
C ILE A 74 3.82 16.96 10.76
N PRO A 75 2.61 16.37 10.77
CA PRO A 75 1.85 16.16 12.02
C PRO A 75 2.53 15.22 13.03
N ILE A 76 3.32 14.25 12.54
CA ILE A 76 4.01 13.25 13.37
C ILE A 76 4.97 13.91 14.37
N LEU A 77 5.59 15.04 14.00
CA LEU A 77 6.58 15.72 14.83
C LEU A 77 5.99 16.34 16.10
N LYS A 78 4.67 16.60 16.13
CA LYS A 78 4.02 17.33 17.22
C LYS A 78 3.16 16.44 18.11
N VAL A 79 2.62 15.34 17.57
CA VAL A 79 1.61 14.53 18.26
C VAL A 79 1.95 13.05 18.14
N ASN A 80 2.39 12.44 19.24
CA ASN A 80 2.72 11.00 19.30
C ASN A 80 1.54 10.11 18.90
N VAL A 81 0.32 10.53 19.18
CA VAL A 81 -0.89 9.76 18.84
C VAL A 81 -1.14 9.72 17.35
N VAL A 82 -0.72 10.76 16.62
CA VAL A 82 -0.77 10.76 15.15
C VAL A 82 0.23 9.75 14.59
N PHE A 83 1.42 9.62 15.19
CA PHE A 83 2.39 8.60 14.79
C PHE A 83 1.85 7.17 14.96
N THR A 84 1.26 6.87 16.12
CA THR A 84 0.67 5.55 16.41
C THR A 84 -0.52 5.26 15.48
N ALA A 85 -1.36 6.26 15.22
CA ALA A 85 -2.48 6.13 14.30
C ALA A 85 -2.02 5.85 12.86
N ILE A 86 -1.06 6.63 12.33
CA ILE A 86 -0.53 6.44 10.98
C ILE A 86 0.10 5.06 10.83
N THR A 87 0.93 4.64 11.79
CA THR A 87 1.56 3.30 11.77
C THR A 87 0.54 2.18 11.73
N SER A 88 -0.54 2.31 12.50
CA SER A 88 -1.64 1.34 12.53
C SER A 88 -2.38 1.30 11.19
N ILE A 89 -2.70 2.46 10.60
CA ILE A 89 -3.38 2.56 9.31
C ILE A 89 -2.51 2.01 8.18
N CYS A 90 -1.20 2.32 8.16
CA CYS A 90 -0.26 1.79 7.18
C CYS A 90 -0.19 0.27 7.23
N THR A 91 -0.10 -0.32 8.43
CA THR A 91 -0.07 -1.77 8.62
C THR A 91 -1.37 -2.41 8.15
N MET A 92 -2.52 -1.84 8.53
CA MET A 92 -3.83 -2.34 8.09
C MET A 92 -4.03 -2.20 6.58
N GLY A 93 -3.58 -1.09 5.97
CA GLY A 93 -3.65 -0.89 4.53
C GLY A 93 -2.79 -1.91 3.77
N TRP A 94 -1.59 -2.22 4.29
CA TRP A 94 -0.69 -3.20 3.69
C TRP A 94 -1.25 -4.63 3.80
N VAL A 95 -1.62 -5.05 5.00
CA VAL A 95 -2.16 -6.39 5.27
C VAL A 95 -3.54 -6.57 4.62
N GLY A 96 -4.38 -5.54 4.70
CA GLY A 96 -5.69 -5.50 4.03
C GLY A 96 -5.59 -5.51 2.51
N GLY A 97 -4.54 -4.91 1.93
CA GLY A 97 -4.26 -5.00 0.50
C GLY A 97 -4.06 -6.44 0.02
N TYR A 98 -3.49 -7.32 0.85
CA TYR A 98 -3.39 -8.75 0.56
C TYR A 98 -4.72 -9.50 0.73
N ALA A 99 -5.65 -8.99 1.55
CA ALA A 99 -6.95 -9.61 1.73
C ALA A 99 -7.74 -9.64 0.42
N VAL A 100 -7.65 -8.60 -0.42
CA VAL A 100 -8.38 -8.50 -1.69
C VAL A 100 -8.08 -9.66 -2.65
N PRO A 101 -6.82 -9.94 -3.07
CA PRO A 101 -6.53 -11.06 -3.95
C PRO A 101 -6.77 -12.42 -3.28
N ILE A 102 -6.57 -12.55 -1.96
CA ILE A 102 -6.86 -13.78 -1.21
C ILE A 102 -8.36 -14.08 -1.24
N PHE A 103 -9.20 -13.07 -0.99
CA PHE A 103 -10.64 -13.18 -1.03
C PHE A 103 -11.14 -13.46 -2.45
N ALA A 104 -10.60 -12.74 -3.46
CA ALA A 104 -10.89 -13.01 -4.86
C ALA A 104 -10.57 -14.46 -5.24
N ARG A 105 -9.45 -15.01 -4.75
CA ARG A 105 -9.07 -16.42 -4.95
C ARG A 105 -10.03 -17.41 -4.27
N MET A 106 -10.65 -17.04 -3.15
CA MET A 106 -11.65 -17.86 -2.46
C MET A 106 -13.00 -17.86 -3.18
N VAL A 107 -13.44 -16.70 -3.68
CA VAL A 107 -14.75 -16.53 -4.36
C VAL A 107 -14.70 -17.02 -5.81
N MET A 108 -13.54 -16.92 -6.48
CA MET A 108 -13.40 -17.36 -7.87
C MET A 108 -13.54 -18.89 -7.97
N GLU A 109 -14.44 -19.31 -8.86
CA GLU A 109 -14.62 -20.73 -9.17
C GLU A 109 -13.37 -21.32 -9.84
N GLU A 110 -12.99 -22.54 -9.47
CA GLU A 110 -11.80 -23.22 -10.01
C GLU A 110 -11.81 -23.34 -11.53
N LYS A 111 -12.99 -23.41 -12.16
CA LYS A 111 -13.17 -23.47 -13.62
C LYS A 111 -12.68 -22.22 -14.36
N ASN A 112 -12.66 -21.07 -13.69
CA ASN A 112 -12.20 -19.79 -14.27
C ASN A 112 -10.74 -19.48 -13.91
N PHE A 113 -10.09 -20.31 -13.09
CA PHE A 113 -8.71 -20.10 -12.67
C PHE A 113 -7.74 -20.90 -13.54
N LYS A 114 -6.86 -20.20 -14.26
CA LYS A 114 -5.74 -20.84 -14.97
C LYS A 114 -4.55 -20.99 -14.00
N PRO A 115 -4.13 -22.22 -13.65
CA PRO A 115 -3.00 -22.43 -12.75
C PRO A 115 -1.70 -21.92 -13.38
N GLY A 116 -0.93 -21.17 -12.60
CA GLY A 116 0.44 -20.82 -12.95
C GLY A 116 1.41 -21.98 -12.74
N PRO A 117 2.72 -21.78 -13.02
CA PRO A 117 3.76 -22.81 -12.86
C PRO A 117 3.83 -23.41 -11.45
N PHE A 118 3.37 -22.66 -10.45
CA PHE A 118 3.21 -23.11 -9.08
C PHE A 118 1.73 -23.08 -8.70
N TYR A 119 1.16 -24.23 -8.34
CA TYR A 119 -0.21 -24.37 -7.89
C TYR A 119 -0.30 -25.31 -6.69
N LEU A 120 -0.86 -24.80 -5.59
CA LEU A 120 -1.03 -25.54 -4.32
C LEU A 120 -2.17 -26.57 -4.37
N GLY A 121 -2.84 -26.73 -5.51
CA GLY A 121 -3.90 -27.72 -5.66
C GLY A 121 -5.08 -27.46 -4.72
N LYS A 122 -5.61 -28.55 -4.17
CA LYS A 122 -6.75 -28.54 -3.24
C LYS A 122 -6.45 -27.85 -1.90
N ALA A 123 -5.18 -27.73 -1.52
CA ALA A 123 -4.76 -27.03 -0.30
C ALA A 123 -4.86 -25.50 -0.42
N SER A 124 -5.03 -24.96 -1.63
CA SER A 124 -5.12 -23.50 -1.84
C SER A 124 -6.28 -22.86 -1.07
N ARG A 125 -7.46 -23.50 -1.07
CA ARG A 125 -8.66 -22.95 -0.41
C ARG A 125 -8.56 -22.87 1.12
N PRO A 126 -8.19 -23.94 1.85
CA PRO A 126 -8.05 -23.85 3.31
C PRO A 126 -6.93 -22.89 3.72
N ILE A 127 -5.82 -22.82 2.97
CA ILE A 127 -4.74 -21.89 3.26
C ILE A 127 -5.19 -20.44 3.03
N CYS A 128 -5.94 -20.16 1.97
CA CYS A 128 -6.53 -18.84 1.77
C CYS A 128 -7.51 -18.45 2.89
N LEU A 129 -8.31 -19.39 3.39
CA LEU A 129 -9.22 -19.15 4.53
C LEU A 129 -8.43 -18.80 5.80
N ILE A 130 -7.40 -19.58 6.14
CA ILE A 130 -6.56 -19.32 7.32
C ILE A 130 -5.86 -17.96 7.20
N ALA A 131 -5.31 -17.66 6.02
CA ALA A 131 -4.67 -16.37 5.75
C ALA A 131 -5.66 -15.20 5.87
N PHE A 132 -6.89 -15.36 5.35
CA PHE A 132 -7.93 -14.34 5.47
C PHE A 132 -8.35 -14.11 6.92
N LEU A 133 -8.58 -15.17 7.70
CA LEU A 133 -8.90 -15.07 9.12
C LEU A 133 -7.77 -14.41 9.92
N TRP A 134 -6.51 -14.72 9.59
CA TRP A 134 -5.35 -14.07 10.18
C TRP A 134 -5.31 -12.57 9.88
N ILE A 135 -5.65 -12.16 8.66
CA ILE A 135 -5.78 -10.75 8.29
C ILE A 135 -6.89 -10.09 9.11
N CYS A 136 -8.07 -10.70 9.23
CA CYS A 136 -9.15 -10.17 10.06
C CYS A 136 -8.74 -10.03 11.54
N TYR A 137 -8.02 -11.01 12.07
CA TYR A 137 -7.49 -10.98 13.44
C TYR A 137 -6.50 -9.83 13.62
N THR A 138 -5.48 -9.73 12.76
CA THR A 138 -4.47 -8.66 12.85
C THR A 138 -5.10 -7.28 12.70
N CYS A 139 -6.00 -7.08 11.74
CA CYS A 139 -6.76 -5.84 11.61
C CYS A 139 -7.51 -5.50 12.91
N SER A 140 -8.18 -6.47 13.54
CA SER A 140 -8.89 -6.26 14.80
C SER A 140 -7.93 -5.83 15.92
N VAL A 141 -6.78 -6.49 16.05
CA VAL A 141 -5.77 -6.15 17.08
C VAL A 141 -5.19 -4.75 16.88
N PHE A 142 -4.92 -4.34 15.64
CA PHE A 142 -4.39 -2.99 15.34
C PHE A 142 -5.42 -1.87 15.53
N LEU A 143 -6.71 -2.19 15.65
CA LEU A 143 -7.78 -1.24 15.98
C LEU A 143 -7.91 -1.02 17.49
N LEU A 144 -7.36 -1.90 18.32
CA LEU A 144 -7.40 -1.74 19.78
C LEU A 144 -6.42 -0.64 20.25
N PRO A 145 -6.76 0.08 21.33
CA PRO A 145 -5.87 1.07 21.94
C PRO A 145 -4.67 0.38 22.58
N THR A 146 -3.47 0.91 22.33
CA THR A 146 -2.20 0.36 22.84
C THR A 146 -1.85 0.82 24.25
N LEU A 147 -2.57 1.80 24.80
CA LEU A 147 -2.31 2.42 26.10
C LEU A 147 -3.61 2.63 26.89
N TYR A 148 -3.53 2.41 28.20
CA TYR A 148 -4.60 2.66 29.17
C TYR A 148 -4.07 3.65 30.22
N PRO A 149 -4.83 4.67 30.67
CA PRO A 149 -6.26 4.94 30.42
C PRO A 149 -6.57 5.63 29.08
N ILE A 150 -7.76 5.35 28.53
CA ILE A 150 -8.22 5.88 27.24
C ILE A 150 -8.81 7.29 27.44
N THR A 151 -8.02 8.31 27.14
CA THR A 151 -8.47 9.71 27.01
C THR A 151 -8.60 10.09 25.53
N TRP A 152 -9.29 11.19 25.21
CA TRP A 152 -9.40 11.71 23.83
C TRP A 152 -8.04 11.91 23.15
N ASP A 153 -7.02 12.22 23.95
CA ASP A 153 -5.65 12.37 23.48
C ASP A 153 -4.92 11.05 23.25
N THR A 154 -5.41 9.92 23.79
CA THR A 154 -4.73 8.60 23.73
C THR A 154 -5.50 7.57 22.88
N PHE A 155 -6.67 7.95 22.36
CA PHE A 155 -7.47 7.06 21.52
C PHE A 155 -6.76 6.75 20.20
N ASN A 156 -6.73 5.48 19.81
CA ASN A 156 -6.23 5.09 18.50
C ASN A 156 -7.27 5.47 17.44
N TYR A 157 -7.06 6.59 16.74
CA TYR A 157 -7.95 7.06 15.66
C TYR A 157 -7.88 6.24 14.37
N ALA A 158 -7.08 5.16 14.33
CA ALA A 158 -6.94 4.29 13.16
C ALA A 158 -8.27 3.71 12.62
N PRO A 159 -9.25 3.26 13.43
CA PRO A 159 -10.55 2.79 12.94
C PRO A 159 -11.33 3.88 12.20
N VAL A 160 -11.31 5.10 12.73
CA VAL A 160 -12.04 6.25 12.18
C VAL A 160 -11.40 6.68 10.87
N ALA A 161 -10.07 6.82 10.85
CA ALA A 161 -9.34 7.20 9.65
C ALA A 161 -9.45 6.13 8.55
N LEU A 162 -9.45 4.85 8.91
CA LEU A 162 -9.63 3.75 7.96
C LEU A 162 -11.06 3.70 7.41
N GLY A 163 -12.07 3.90 8.26
CA GLY A 163 -13.47 4.04 7.83
C GLY A 163 -13.68 5.21 6.88
N VAL A 164 -13.09 6.37 7.17
CA VAL A 164 -13.13 7.55 6.30
C VAL A 164 -12.38 7.29 4.99
N GLY A 165 -11.20 6.67 5.04
CA GLY A 165 -10.39 6.35 3.86
C GLY A 165 -11.10 5.37 2.92
N LEU A 166 -11.59 4.25 3.46
CA LEU A 166 -12.39 3.28 2.69
C LEU A 166 -13.70 3.90 2.19
N GLY A 167 -14.35 4.74 3.00
CA GLY A 167 -15.53 5.49 2.62
C GLY A 167 -15.27 6.41 1.42
N MET A 168 -14.18 7.19 1.45
CA MET A 168 -13.79 8.05 0.33
C MET A 168 -13.47 7.24 -0.94
N ILE A 169 -12.76 6.12 -0.81
CA ILE A 169 -12.46 5.24 -1.95
C ILE A 169 -13.75 4.65 -2.53
N MET A 170 -14.67 4.18 -1.68
CA MET A 170 -15.96 3.64 -2.11
C MET A 170 -16.86 4.71 -2.74
N LEU A 171 -16.88 5.92 -2.18
CA LEU A 171 -17.60 7.05 -2.76
C LEU A 171 -17.02 7.39 -4.13
N TRP A 172 -15.70 7.52 -4.26
CA TRP A 172 -15.04 7.76 -5.54
C TRP A 172 -15.32 6.64 -6.56
N TRP A 173 -15.37 5.38 -6.10
CA TRP A 173 -15.73 4.23 -6.91
C TRP A 173 -17.18 4.31 -7.42
N VAL A 174 -18.13 4.63 -6.54
CA VAL A 174 -19.56 4.72 -6.86
C VAL A 174 -19.87 5.92 -7.75
N PHE A 175 -19.22 7.06 -7.52
CA PHE A 175 -19.48 8.28 -8.28
C PHE A 175 -18.85 8.26 -9.67
N ASP A 176 -17.61 7.78 -9.79
CA ASP A 176 -16.82 8.01 -10.99
C ASP A 176 -16.17 6.72 -11.51
N ALA A 177 -15.40 6.02 -10.67
CA ALA A 177 -14.53 4.93 -11.15
C ALA A 177 -15.29 3.76 -11.82
N ARG A 178 -16.49 3.41 -11.35
CA ARG A 178 -17.33 2.37 -11.97
C ARG A 178 -17.72 2.65 -13.43
N ARG A 179 -17.65 3.91 -13.88
CA ARG A 179 -18.09 4.32 -15.24
C ARG A 179 -16.95 4.27 -16.26
N TRP A 180 -15.70 4.39 -15.81
CA TRP A 180 -14.54 4.49 -16.70
C TRP A 180 -13.47 3.42 -16.49
N PHE A 181 -13.53 2.63 -15.40
CA PHE A 181 -12.60 1.54 -15.13
C PHE A 181 -12.76 0.40 -16.16
N LYS A 182 -11.88 0.38 -17.15
CA LYS A 182 -11.63 -0.80 -17.99
C LYS A 182 -10.46 -1.52 -17.35
N GLY A 183 -10.68 -2.77 -16.92
CA GLY A 183 -9.66 -3.54 -16.21
C GLY A 183 -8.29 -3.57 -16.90
N PRO A 184 -7.23 -4.02 -16.19
CA PRO A 184 -5.84 -3.83 -16.60
C PRO A 184 -5.60 -4.28 -18.04
N VAL A 185 -5.03 -3.39 -18.86
CA VAL A 185 -4.74 -3.66 -20.26
C VAL A 185 -3.69 -4.78 -20.32
N ARG A 186 -4.07 -5.93 -20.89
CA ARG A 186 -3.19 -7.08 -21.04
C ARG A 186 -2.20 -6.81 -22.16
N ASP A 187 -0.91 -6.70 -21.84
CA ASP A 187 0.14 -6.45 -22.82
C ASP A 187 0.54 -7.70 -23.66
N ILE A 188 -0.01 -8.90 -23.38
CA ILE A 188 0.54 -10.19 -23.87
C ILE A 188 -0.26 -10.85 -25.01
N ASP A 189 -1.41 -10.31 -25.45
CA ASP A 189 -2.22 -10.97 -26.50
C ASP A 189 -1.97 -10.45 -27.95
N ALA A 190 -0.84 -9.79 -28.23
CA ALA A 190 -0.55 -9.25 -29.57
C ALA A 190 0.71 -9.81 -30.28
N GLN A 191 1.45 -10.74 -29.67
CA GLN A 191 2.72 -11.24 -30.24
C GLN A 191 2.71 -12.72 -30.68
N ASN A 192 1.54 -13.37 -30.76
CA ASN A 192 1.40 -14.75 -31.26
C ASN A 192 0.43 -14.86 -32.46
N GLY A 193 0.55 -13.93 -33.40
CA GLY A 193 -0.09 -14.04 -34.71
C GLY A 193 0.82 -13.49 -35.78
N LYS A 194 1.59 -14.38 -36.42
CA LYS A 194 2.56 -14.19 -37.54
C LYS A 194 4.02 -14.13 -37.10
N VAL A 195 4.64 -15.31 -36.99
CA VAL A 195 5.78 -15.71 -37.84
C VAL A 195 5.58 -17.16 -38.22
#